data_AF-A0A527HA84-F1
#
_entry.id   AF-A0A527HA84-F1
#
_cell.length_a   1.000
_cell.length_b   1.000
_cell.length_c   1.000
_cell.angle_alpha   90.00
_cell.angle_beta   90.00
_cell.angle_gamma   90.00
#
_symmetry.space_group_name_H-M   'P 1'
#
loop_
_entity.id
_entity.type
_entity.pdbx_description
1 polymer ?
#
loop_
_entity_poly.entity_id
_entity_poly.type
_entity_poly.pdbx_seq_one_letter_code
_entity_poly.pdbx_strand_id
1 'polypeptide(L)'
;MSELTLRETSAKNSARLEWTLVGLGILALLVAPFLVYPIFLMKMLCFALFACAFNLLLGYTGLLSFGHATFFGGAAYFTAHAVKVWGWPPEAGILLGMAGAALLGLVMGFFAIRRQGIYFAMITLALSQMFFFFCVQAPFTQGEDGIQGVPRGMLLGVLDLNVSLNMYYFVLAVFL
;
A
#
# COMPACT_ATOMS: atom_id res chain seq x y z
N MET A 1 13.10 -32.43 -33.93
CA MET A 1 12.03 -32.95 -33.04
C MET A 1 12.50 -33.09 -31.58
N SER A 2 13.68 -33.66 -31.30
CA SER A 2 14.27 -33.76 -29.94
C SER A 2 14.52 -32.42 -29.22
N GLU A 3 15.03 -31.40 -29.94
CA GLU A 3 15.26 -30.06 -29.38
C GLU A 3 13.98 -29.33 -28.95
N LEU A 4 12.87 -29.54 -29.67
CA LEU A 4 11.56 -28.94 -29.34
C LEU A 4 11.00 -29.54 -28.05
N THR A 5 11.13 -30.87 -27.88
CA THR A 5 10.69 -31.57 -26.67
C THR A 5 11.48 -31.20 -25.42
N LEU A 6 12.79 -30.92 -25.53
CA LEU A 6 13.58 -30.49 -24.36
C LEU A 6 13.24 -29.05 -23.93
N ARG A 7 12.99 -28.14 -24.87
CA ARG A 7 12.56 -26.77 -24.56
C ARG A 7 11.17 -26.72 -23.93
N GLU A 8 10.22 -27.54 -24.40
CA GLU A 8 8.89 -27.66 -23.78
C GLU A 8 8.95 -28.22 -22.35
N THR A 9 9.79 -29.24 -22.11
CA THR A 9 9.90 -29.86 -20.78
C THR A 9 10.54 -28.91 -19.75
N SER A 10 11.56 -28.14 -20.17
CA SER A 10 12.21 -27.14 -19.31
C SER A 10 11.29 -25.97 -18.94
N ALA A 11 10.51 -25.44 -19.89
CA ALA A 11 9.57 -24.35 -19.64
C ALA A 11 8.40 -24.77 -18.73
N LYS A 12 7.96 -26.03 -18.84
CA LYS A 12 6.90 -26.58 -17.99
C LYS A 12 7.38 -26.84 -16.56
N ASN A 13 8.65 -27.19 -16.38
CA ASN A 13 9.25 -27.36 -15.05
C ASN A 13 9.54 -26.02 -14.35
N SER A 14 9.96 -24.98 -15.07
CA SER A 14 10.14 -23.65 -14.48
C SER A 14 8.81 -23.04 -14.03
N ALA A 15 7.77 -23.16 -14.86
CA ALA A 15 6.44 -22.70 -14.49
C ALA A 15 5.92 -23.45 -13.24
N ARG A 16 6.02 -24.78 -13.19
CA ARG A 16 5.64 -25.56 -12.00
C ARG A 16 6.42 -25.13 -10.76
N LEU A 17 7.72 -24.88 -10.88
CA LEU A 17 8.56 -24.42 -9.79
C LEU A 17 8.10 -23.04 -9.27
N GLU A 18 7.85 -22.08 -10.16
CA GLU A 18 7.35 -20.75 -9.81
C GLU A 18 6.02 -20.82 -9.05
N TRP A 19 5.05 -21.59 -9.54
CA TRP A 19 3.77 -21.78 -8.86
C TRP A 19 3.93 -22.47 -7.50
N THR A 20 4.85 -23.43 -7.37
CA THR A 20 5.12 -24.05 -6.06
C THR A 20 5.76 -23.07 -5.08
N LEU A 21 6.67 -22.20 -5.53
CA LEU A 21 7.29 -21.18 -4.69
C LEU A 21 6.28 -20.12 -4.24
N VAL A 22 5.39 -19.69 -5.13
CA VAL A 22 4.29 -18.77 -4.79
C VAL A 22 3.35 -19.41 -3.78
N GLY A 23 2.92 -20.66 -4.02
CA GLY A 23 2.06 -21.40 -3.09
C GLY A 23 2.71 -21.59 -1.72
N LEU A 24 4.00 -21.93 -1.68
CA LEU A 24 4.78 -22.04 -0.44
C LEU A 24 4.88 -20.70 0.28
N GLY A 25 5.10 -19.60 -0.45
CA GLY A 25 5.15 -18.25 0.11
C GLY A 25 3.82 -17.81 0.74
N ILE A 26 2.69 -18.08 0.07
CA ILE A 26 1.35 -17.79 0.60
C ILE A 26 1.08 -18.63 1.86
N LEU A 27 1.42 -19.92 1.84
CA LEU A 27 1.29 -20.79 3.01
C LEU A 27 2.14 -20.29 4.19
N ALA A 28 3.38 -19.87 3.92
CA ALA A 28 4.25 -19.30 4.93
C ALA A 28 3.62 -18.03 5.54
N LEU A 29 3.05 -17.14 4.73
CA LEU A 29 2.35 -15.94 5.19
C LEU A 29 1.12 -16.27 6.04
N LEU A 30 0.32 -17.27 5.66
CA LEU A 30 -0.87 -17.68 6.44
C LEU A 30 -0.52 -18.19 7.85
N VAL A 31 0.64 -18.84 8.00
CA VAL A 31 1.12 -19.43 9.27
C VAL A 31 2.00 -18.44 10.06
N ALA A 32 2.59 -17.45 9.41
CA ALA A 32 3.48 -16.48 10.03
C ALA A 32 2.93 -15.72 11.27
N PRO A 33 1.63 -15.37 11.42
CA PRO A 33 1.15 -14.67 12.62
C PRO A 33 1.23 -15.52 13.90
N PHE A 34 1.39 -16.84 13.79
CA PHE A 34 1.58 -17.73 14.93
C PHE A 34 3.03 -17.80 15.42
N LEU A 35 3.98 -17.40 14.58
CA LEU A 35 5.42 -17.42 14.86
C LEU A 35 5.97 -16.03 15.22
N VAL A 36 5.39 -14.98 14.62
CA VAL A 36 5.85 -13.59 14.71
C VAL A 36 4.72 -12.68 15.14
N TYR A 37 5.03 -11.61 15.88
CA TYR A 37 4.06 -10.63 16.34
C TYR A 37 3.22 -10.06 15.17
N PRO A 38 1.89 -10.27 15.14
CA PRO A 38 1.06 -9.97 13.96
C PRO A 38 1.08 -8.50 13.53
N ILE A 39 1.17 -7.57 14.48
CA ILE A 39 1.17 -6.13 14.18
C ILE A 39 2.44 -5.72 13.43
N PHE A 40 3.58 -6.30 13.79
CA PHE A 40 4.82 -6.08 13.05
C PHE A 40 4.71 -6.63 11.62
N LEU A 41 4.11 -7.80 11.48
CA LEU A 41 3.92 -8.47 10.20
C LEU A 41 2.98 -7.68 9.27
N MET A 42 1.88 -7.12 9.81
CA MET A 42 1.00 -6.21 9.05
C MET A 42 1.75 -4.98 8.53
N LYS A 43 2.61 -4.36 9.36
CA LYS A 43 3.42 -3.20 8.93
C LYS A 43 4.36 -3.59 7.78
N MET A 44 4.99 -4.77 7.85
CA MET A 44 5.83 -5.29 6.77
C MET A 44 5.04 -5.47 5.47
N LEU A 45 3.84 -6.04 5.53
CA LEU A 45 2.97 -6.20 4.35
C LEU A 45 2.60 -4.85 3.73
N CYS A 46 2.24 -3.86 4.55
CA CYS A 46 1.95 -2.52 4.05
C CYS A 46 3.15 -1.86 3.36
N PHE A 47 4.36 -1.98 3.94
CA PHE A 47 5.58 -1.45 3.31
C PHE A 47 5.99 -2.24 2.06
N ALA A 48 5.73 -3.54 2.00
CA ALA A 48 5.95 -4.34 0.81
C ALA A 48 5.02 -3.89 -0.33
N LEU A 49 3.73 -3.64 -0.04
CA LEU A 49 2.79 -3.10 -1.03
C LEU A 49 3.22 -1.70 -1.50
N PHE A 50 3.70 -0.86 -0.60
CA PHE A 50 4.29 0.44 -0.93
C PHE A 50 5.50 0.31 -1.86
N ALA A 51 6.41 -0.64 -1.58
CA ALA A 51 7.56 -0.91 -2.44
C ALA A 51 7.14 -1.45 -3.82
N CYS A 52 6.10 -2.31 -3.88
CA CYS A 52 5.51 -2.76 -5.13
C CYS A 52 4.96 -1.58 -5.94
N ALA A 53 4.21 -0.66 -5.33
CA ALA A 53 3.70 0.53 -6.01
C ALA A 53 4.83 1.40 -6.60
N PHE A 54 5.90 1.62 -5.82
CA PHE A 54 7.09 2.32 -6.30
C PHE A 54 7.77 1.59 -7.47
N ASN A 55 7.90 0.25 -7.38
CA ASN A 55 8.47 -0.57 -8.45
C ASN A 55 7.57 -0.59 -9.70
N LEU A 56 6.24 -0.54 -9.56
CA LEU A 56 5.35 -0.46 -10.72
C LEU A 56 5.61 0.84 -11.50
N LEU A 57 5.72 1.96 -10.80
CA LEU A 57 5.99 3.25 -11.45
C LEU A 57 7.40 3.26 -12.06
N LEU A 58 8.44 2.95 -11.28
CA LEU A 58 9.81 2.99 -11.75
C LEU A 58 10.11 1.91 -12.81
N GLY A 59 9.65 0.68 -12.59
CA GLY A 59 9.94 -0.48 -13.43
C GLY A 59 9.22 -0.47 -14.77
N TYR A 60 7.96 0.00 -14.84
CA TYR A 60 7.22 0.06 -16.10
C TYR A 60 7.37 1.39 -16.84
N THR A 61 7.49 2.51 -16.13
CA THR A 61 7.54 3.84 -16.78
C THR A 61 8.94 4.44 -16.84
N GLY A 62 9.91 3.89 -16.09
CA GLY A 62 11.25 4.46 -15.97
C GLY A 62 11.32 5.77 -15.16
N LEU A 63 10.21 6.19 -14.55
CA LEU A 63 10.12 7.44 -13.80
C LEU A 63 10.39 7.20 -12.31
N LEU A 64 11.40 7.88 -11.77
CA LEU A 64 11.71 7.85 -10.34
C LEU A 64 10.87 8.89 -9.59
N SER A 65 9.89 8.46 -8.79
CA SER A 65 9.01 9.37 -8.01
C SER A 65 9.30 9.31 -6.51
N PHE A 66 9.68 10.44 -5.92
CA PHE A 66 9.80 10.61 -4.46
C PHE A 66 8.51 11.08 -3.80
N GLY A 67 7.41 11.18 -4.56
CA GLY A 67 6.11 11.66 -4.07
C GLY A 67 5.25 10.61 -3.35
N HIS A 68 5.65 9.35 -3.36
CA HIS A 68 4.84 8.23 -2.84
C HIS A 68 4.43 8.39 -1.36
N ALA A 69 5.27 9.04 -0.55
CA ALA A 69 4.98 9.33 0.85
C ALA A 69 3.71 10.20 1.01
N THR A 70 3.46 11.14 0.08
CA THR A 70 2.25 11.95 0.08
C THR A 70 0.99 11.14 -0.14
N PHE A 71 1.02 10.18 -1.08
CA PHE A 71 -0.16 9.35 -1.35
C PHE A 71 -0.42 8.38 -0.19
N PHE A 72 0.64 7.78 0.36
CA PHE A 72 0.54 6.88 1.50
C PHE A 72 0.04 7.60 2.76
N GLY A 73 0.65 8.74 3.11
CA GLY A 73 0.24 9.55 4.27
C GLY A 73 -1.12 10.23 4.07
N GLY A 74 -1.40 10.74 2.86
CA GLY A 74 -2.68 11.36 2.51
C GLY A 74 -3.85 10.37 2.63
N ALA A 75 -3.72 9.16 2.07
CA ALA A 75 -4.71 8.10 2.26
C ALA A 75 -4.94 7.78 3.74
N ALA A 76 -3.86 7.72 4.54
CA ALA A 76 -3.94 7.48 5.97
C ALA A 76 -4.73 8.59 6.69
N TYR A 77 -4.46 9.87 6.38
CA TYR A 77 -5.22 10.99 6.95
C TYR A 77 -6.70 10.97 6.55
N PHE A 78 -7.02 10.75 5.27
CA PHE A 78 -8.40 10.66 4.80
C PHE A 78 -9.16 9.52 5.49
N THR A 79 -8.55 8.34 5.56
CA THR A 79 -9.13 7.16 6.23
C THR A 79 -9.31 7.41 7.73
N ALA A 80 -8.26 7.91 8.39
CA ALA A 80 -8.27 8.16 9.83
C ALA A 80 -9.30 9.22 10.20
N HIS A 81 -9.45 10.28 9.39
CA HIS A 81 -10.44 11.32 9.63
C HIS A 81 -11.87 10.79 9.43
N ALA A 82 -12.13 10.01 8.37
CA ALA A 82 -13.44 9.41 8.13
C ALA A 82 -13.87 8.47 9.27
N VAL A 83 -12.96 7.59 9.71
CA VAL A 83 -13.28 6.58 10.73
C VAL A 83 -13.32 7.19 12.13
N LYS A 84 -12.37 8.09 12.46
CA LYS A 84 -12.27 8.65 13.82
C LYS A 84 -13.20 9.84 14.07
N VAL A 85 -13.31 10.76 13.09
CA VAL A 85 -14.05 12.02 13.27
C VAL A 85 -15.49 11.89 12.78
N TRP A 86 -15.70 11.29 11.60
CA TRP A 86 -17.06 11.09 11.06
C TRP A 86 -17.73 9.80 11.55
N GLY A 87 -16.97 8.90 12.20
CA GLY A 87 -17.51 7.64 12.71
C GLY A 87 -17.95 6.67 11.62
N TRP A 88 -17.41 6.81 10.40
CA TRP A 88 -17.75 5.94 9.28
C TRP A 88 -17.22 4.52 9.51
N PRO A 89 -17.86 3.50 8.92
CA PRO A 89 -17.34 2.14 9.00
C PRO A 89 -15.99 2.03 8.28
N PRO A 90 -15.12 1.09 8.70
CA PRO A 90 -13.77 0.95 8.17
C PRO A 90 -13.71 0.80 6.65
N GLU A 91 -14.63 0.05 6.06
CA GLU A 91 -14.72 -0.14 4.60
C GLU A 91 -14.93 1.18 3.84
N ALA A 92 -15.84 2.04 4.32
CA ALA A 92 -16.09 3.34 3.71
C ALA A 92 -14.88 4.27 3.90
N GLY A 93 -14.22 4.19 5.06
CA GLY A 93 -12.97 4.90 5.33
C GLY A 93 -11.86 4.53 4.35
N ILE A 94 -11.66 3.23 4.08
CA ILE A 94 -10.65 2.73 3.14
C ILE A 94 -10.94 3.23 1.72
N LEU A 95 -12.20 3.15 1.27
CA LEU A 95 -12.60 3.65 -0.05
C LEU A 95 -12.38 5.15 -0.19
N LEU A 96 -12.69 5.93 0.84
CA LEU A 96 -12.43 7.37 0.85
C LEU A 96 -10.92 7.66 0.85
N GLY A 97 -10.11 6.90 1.60
CA GLY A 97 -8.66 6.99 1.57
C GLY A 97 -8.06 6.71 0.19
N MET A 98 -8.53 5.64 -0.47
CA MET A 98 -8.13 5.30 -1.84
C MET A 98 -8.52 6.40 -2.83
N ALA A 99 -9.77 6.89 -2.77
CA ALA A 99 -10.24 7.97 -3.64
C ALA A 99 -9.45 9.28 -3.40
N GLY A 100 -9.14 9.60 -2.14
CA GLY A 100 -8.34 10.75 -1.77
C GLY A 100 -6.90 10.66 -2.27
N ALA A 101 -6.24 9.50 -2.14
CA ALA A 101 -4.91 9.30 -2.71
C ALA A 101 -4.92 9.30 -4.25
N ALA A 102 -5.95 8.75 -4.89
CA ALA A 102 -6.11 8.83 -6.35
C ALA A 102 -6.26 10.28 -6.83
N LEU A 103 -7.04 11.09 -6.11
CA LEU A 103 -7.19 12.52 -6.39
C LEU A 103 -5.87 13.27 -6.19
N LEU A 104 -5.16 13.04 -5.08
CA LEU A 104 -3.83 13.61 -4.85
C LEU A 104 -2.86 13.20 -5.96
N GLY A 105 -2.88 11.93 -6.38
CA GLY A 105 -2.10 11.38 -7.49
C GLY A 105 -2.43 12.06 -8.81
N LEU A 106 -3.70 12.33 -9.09
CA LEU A 106 -4.14 13.04 -10.30
C LEU A 106 -3.64 14.48 -10.30
N VAL A 107 -3.79 15.20 -9.19
CA VAL A 107 -3.36 16.59 -9.06
C VAL A 107 -1.85 16.70 -9.15
N MET A 108 -1.10 15.94 -8.35
CA MET A 108 0.36 15.98 -8.37
C MET A 108 0.94 15.42 -9.68
N GLY A 109 0.33 14.35 -10.20
CA GLY A 109 0.68 13.74 -11.48
C GLY A 109 0.53 14.72 -12.63
N PHE A 110 -0.56 15.50 -12.67
CA PHE A 110 -0.76 16.54 -13.69
C PHE A 110 0.44 17.48 -13.79
N PHE A 111 1.00 17.94 -12.67
CA PHE A 111 2.18 18.81 -12.68
C PHE A 111 3.48 18.04 -13.00
N ALA A 112 3.67 16.87 -12.42
CA ALA A 112 4.94 16.15 -12.48
C ALA A 112 5.23 15.52 -13.85
N ILE A 113 4.25 14.90 -14.52
CA ILE A 113 4.46 14.12 -15.77
C ILE A 113 4.94 14.94 -16.96
N ARG A 114 4.90 16.28 -16.88
CA ARG A 114 5.38 17.18 -17.94
C ARG A 114 6.90 17.17 -18.10
N ARG A 115 7.63 16.60 -17.14
CA ARG A 115 9.09 16.47 -17.14
C ARG A 115 9.46 15.00 -16.95
N GLN A 116 10.65 14.62 -17.41
CA GLN A 116 11.18 13.25 -17.29
C GLN A 116 12.54 13.25 -16.58
N GLY A 117 12.96 12.07 -16.10
CA GLY A 117 14.24 11.87 -15.45
C GLY A 117 14.38 12.63 -14.12
N ILE A 118 15.52 13.29 -13.93
CA ILE A 118 15.87 13.96 -12.66
C ILE A 118 14.87 15.10 -12.34
N TYR A 119 14.38 15.82 -13.35
CA TYR A 119 13.40 16.89 -13.14
C TYR A 119 12.07 16.37 -12.59
N PHE A 120 11.61 15.20 -13.03
CA PHE A 120 10.42 14.55 -12.49
C PHE A 120 10.61 14.21 -11.01
N ALA A 121 11.74 13.60 -10.67
CA ALA A 121 12.09 13.26 -9.29
C ALA A 121 12.14 14.51 -8.39
N MET A 122 12.76 15.60 -8.85
CA MET A 122 12.82 16.86 -8.09
C MET A 122 11.44 17.49 -7.87
N ILE A 123 10.58 17.50 -8.89
CA ILE A 123 9.21 18.03 -8.77
C ILE A 123 8.40 17.20 -7.76
N THR A 124 8.44 15.88 -7.86
CA THR A 124 7.70 15.01 -6.93
C THR A 124 8.20 15.13 -5.49
N LEU A 125 9.51 15.29 -5.28
CA LEU A 125 10.08 15.57 -3.96
C LEU A 125 9.58 16.91 -3.41
N ALA A 126 9.64 17.97 -4.22
CA ALA A 126 9.18 19.30 -3.80
C ALA A 126 7.69 19.29 -3.43
N LEU A 127 6.84 18.69 -4.27
CA LEU A 127 5.41 18.51 -4.01
C LEU A 127 5.17 17.72 -2.72
N SER A 128 5.96 16.68 -2.46
CA SER A 128 5.83 15.89 -1.25
C SER A 128 6.17 16.68 0.01
N GLN A 129 7.20 17.53 -0.05
CA GLN A 129 7.59 18.39 1.06
C GLN A 129 6.56 19.51 1.30
N MET A 130 6.01 20.09 0.23
CA MET A 130 4.91 21.06 0.36
C MET A 130 3.70 20.45 1.06
N PHE A 131 3.33 19.23 0.69
CA PHE A 131 2.23 18.50 1.35
C PHE A 131 2.54 18.20 2.82
N PHE A 132 3.78 17.80 3.13
CA PHE A 132 4.21 17.59 4.52
C PHE A 132 4.05 18.86 5.36
N PHE A 133 4.56 20.00 4.91
CA PHE A 133 4.42 21.27 5.64
C PHE A 133 2.96 21.71 5.77
N PHE A 134 2.15 21.48 4.74
CA PHE A 134 0.70 21.71 4.81
C PHE A 134 0.06 20.85 5.92
N CYS A 135 0.38 19.55 5.98
CA CYS A 135 -0.15 18.67 7.01
C CYS A 135 0.32 19.05 8.41
N VAL A 136 1.55 19.53 8.60
CA VAL A 136 2.02 19.95 9.93
C VAL A 136 1.29 21.22 10.42
N GLN A 137 0.97 22.15 9.51
CA GLN A 137 0.29 23.40 9.86
C GLN A 137 -1.24 23.25 9.98
N ALA A 138 -1.83 22.28 9.29
CA ALA A 138 -3.26 22.07 9.29
C ALA A 138 -3.74 21.55 10.66
N PRO A 139 -4.71 22.21 11.34
CA PRO A 139 -5.14 21.77 12.67
C PRO A 139 -5.86 20.42 12.68
N PHE A 140 -6.51 20.03 11.57
CA PHE A 140 -7.29 18.80 11.49
C PHE A 140 -6.44 17.52 11.43
N THR A 141 -5.17 17.62 11.05
CA THR A 141 -4.24 16.48 10.96
C THR A 141 -3.58 16.15 12.30
N GLN A 142 -3.73 17.03 13.30
CA GLN A 142 -3.00 16.99 14.58
C GLN A 142 -1.48 17.21 14.43
N GLY A 143 -1.04 17.88 13.35
CA GLY A 143 0.34 18.30 13.18
C GLY A 143 1.35 17.16 13.26
N GLU A 144 2.35 17.30 14.14
CA GLU A 144 3.43 16.33 14.33
C GLU A 144 2.97 15.02 15.01
N ASP A 145 1.93 15.08 15.85
CA ASP A 145 1.40 13.89 16.53
C ASP A 145 0.61 12.99 15.58
N GLY A 146 0.01 13.58 14.55
CA GLY A 146 -0.87 12.87 13.62
C GLY A 146 -2.17 12.36 14.28
N ILE A 147 -3.04 11.75 13.48
CA ILE A 147 -4.31 11.21 13.99
C ILE A 147 -4.06 9.86 14.68
N GLN A 148 -3.93 9.89 16.00
CA GLN A 148 -3.72 8.69 16.83
C GLN A 148 -5.04 7.99 17.22
N GLY A 149 -4.97 6.72 17.62
CA GLY A 149 -6.12 6.00 18.21
C GLY A 149 -7.32 5.84 17.27
N VAL A 150 -7.07 5.60 15.97
CA VAL A 150 -8.14 5.31 15.01
C VAL A 150 -8.80 3.98 15.38
N PRO A 151 -10.11 3.95 15.64
CA PRO A 151 -10.79 2.72 16.03
C PRO A 151 -10.78 1.74 14.85
N ARG A 152 -10.49 0.46 15.15
CA ARG A 152 -10.49 -0.59 14.12
C ARG A 152 -11.91 -0.96 13.69
N GLY A 153 -12.89 -0.84 14.60
CA GLY A 153 -14.30 -1.07 14.32
C GLY A 153 -14.62 -2.53 13.98
N MET A 154 -15.80 -2.74 13.40
CA MET A 154 -16.23 -4.01 12.83
C MET A 154 -16.23 -3.89 11.31
N LEU A 155 -15.63 -4.85 10.62
CA LEU A 155 -15.64 -4.96 9.18
C LEU A 155 -17.00 -5.52 8.72
N LEU A 156 -17.69 -4.78 7.84
CA LEU A 156 -19.03 -5.14 7.31
C LEU A 156 -20.06 -5.45 8.41
N GLY A 157 -19.85 -4.95 9.62
CA GLY A 157 -20.70 -5.21 10.79
C GLY A 157 -20.65 -6.65 11.35
N VAL A 158 -19.82 -7.53 10.79
CA VAL A 158 -19.77 -8.97 11.18
C VAL A 158 -18.41 -9.42 11.72
N LEU A 159 -17.32 -8.82 11.24
CA LEU A 159 -15.95 -9.22 11.60
C LEU A 159 -15.32 -8.21 12.54
N ASP A 160 -15.06 -8.58 13.79
CA ASP A 160 -14.39 -7.70 14.75
C ASP A 160 -12.89 -7.55 14.41
N LEU A 161 -12.49 -6.32 14.05
CA LEU A 161 -11.11 -5.98 13.71
C LEU A 161 -10.26 -5.62 14.95
N ASN A 162 -10.86 -5.56 16.14
CA ASN A 162 -10.09 -5.41 17.38
C ASN A 162 -9.23 -6.65 17.65
N VAL A 163 -9.67 -7.82 17.17
CA VAL A 163 -8.88 -9.05 17.20
C VAL A 163 -7.73 -8.93 16.19
N SER A 164 -6.49 -8.86 16.69
CA SER A 164 -5.28 -8.69 15.88
C SER A 164 -5.11 -9.75 14.78
N LEU A 165 -5.64 -10.95 15.00
CA LEU A 165 -5.60 -12.07 14.05
C LEU A 165 -6.54 -11.83 12.86
N ASN A 166 -7.77 -11.35 13.12
CA ASN A 166 -8.71 -10.98 12.06
C ASN A 166 -8.18 -9.81 11.22
N MET A 167 -7.61 -8.80 11.88
CA MET A 167 -6.97 -7.68 11.20
C MET A 167 -5.80 -8.14 10.33
N TYR A 168 -4.99 -9.08 10.82
CA TYR A 168 -3.88 -9.63 10.04
C TYR A 168 -4.37 -10.32 8.76
N TYR A 169 -5.37 -11.19 8.85
CA TYR A 169 -5.90 -11.87 7.66
C TYR A 169 -6.60 -10.92 6.69
N PHE A 170 -7.26 -9.87 7.18
CA PHE A 170 -7.80 -8.83 6.33
C PHE A 170 -6.69 -8.09 5.55
N VAL A 171 -5.62 -7.68 6.25
CA VAL A 171 -4.46 -7.03 5.61
C VAL A 171 -3.77 -7.97 4.61
N LEU A 172 -3.63 -9.25 4.95
CA LEU A 172 -3.06 -10.24 4.05
C LEU A 172 -3.92 -10.45 2.80
N ALA A 173 -5.26 -10.48 2.94
CA ALA A 173 -6.18 -10.61 1.82
C ALA A 173 -6.16 -9.39 0.89
N VAL A 174 -5.91 -8.19 1.42
CA VAL A 174 -5.72 -6.96 0.62
C VAL A 174 -4.34 -6.92 -0.05
N PHE A 175 -3.33 -7.55 0.56
CA PHE A 175 -1.97 -7.59 0.05
C PHE A 175 -1.78 -8.53 -1.14
N LEU A 176 -2.44 -9.70 -1.11
CA LEU A 176 -2.42 -10.71 -2.18
C LEU A 176 -3.26 -10.28 -3.40
#